data_AF-A0A550GHW2-F1
#
_entry.id   AF-A0A550GHW2-F1
#
_cell.length_a   1.000
_cell.length_b   1.000
_cell.length_c   1.000
_cell.angle_alpha   90.00
_cell.angle_beta   90.00
_cell.angle_gamma   90.00
#
_symmetry.space_group_name_H-M   'P 1'
#
loop_
_entity.id
_entity.type
_entity.pdbx_description
1 polymer ?
#
loop_
_entity_poly.entity_id
_entity_poly.type
_entity_poly.pdbx_seq_one_letter_code
_entity_poly.pdbx_strand_id
1 'polypeptide(L)' 'PSMQILPAEGYCSGLLFKAFIGMVECAIVLPQITSYPKTMLEVIASINLRVALKLENGCQVTVVVNV' A
#
# COMPACT_ATOMS: atom_id res chain seq x y z
N PRO A 1 3.33 -13.83 0.56
CA PRO A 1 4.58 -13.51 1.30
C PRO A 1 5.02 -12.07 1.02
N SER A 2 5.66 -11.40 1.99
CA SER A 2 6.16 -10.02 1.82
C SER A 2 7.53 -9.98 1.13
N MET A 3 7.79 -8.91 0.37
CA MET A 3 9.11 -8.56 -0.16
C MET A 3 9.70 -7.38 0.63
N GLN A 4 11.01 -7.38 0.86
CA GLN A 4 11.70 -6.24 1.47
C GLN A 4 12.02 -5.16 0.41
N ILE A 5 11.71 -3.91 0.73
CA ILE A 5 12.08 -2.75 -0.08
C ILE A 5 13.48 -2.31 0.34
N LEU A 6 14.42 -2.29 -0.60
CA LEU A 6 15.78 -1.79 -0.42
C LEU A 6 15.88 -0.39 -1.04
N PRO A 7 15.84 0.68 -0.23
CA PRO A 7 15.78 2.03 -0.74
C PRO A 7 17.18 2.58 -1.05
N ALA A 8 17.23 3.73 -1.72
CA ALA A 8 18.46 4.52 -1.87
C ALA A 8 18.92 5.11 -0.52
N GLU A 9 20.16 5.56 -0.45
CA GLU A 9 20.71 6.24 0.73
C GLU A 9 19.87 7.47 1.12
N GLY A 10 19.64 7.65 2.42
CA GLY A 10 18.79 8.72 2.95
C GLY A 10 17.29 8.39 3.05
N TYR A 11 16.86 7.22 2.58
CA TYR A 11 15.46 6.75 2.66
C TYR A 11 15.31 5.52 3.57
N CYS A 12 14.09 5.30 4.09
CA CYS A 12 13.79 4.18 4.99
C CYS A 12 13.35 2.93 4.22
N SER A 13 13.66 1.75 4.76
CA SER A 13 13.20 0.47 4.23
C SER A 13 11.70 0.25 4.52
N GLY A 14 11.14 -0.78 3.88
CA GLY A 14 9.73 -1.14 4.05
C GLY A 14 9.47 -2.59 3.67
N LEU A 15 8.25 -3.03 3.94
CA LEU A 15 7.71 -4.30 3.44
C LEU A 15 6.68 -4.01 2.34
N LEU A 16 6.73 -4.82 1.29
CA LEU A 16 5.81 -4.78 0.16
C LEU A 16 4.97 -6.05 0.16
N PHE A 17 3.65 -5.90 0.08
CA PHE A 17 2.71 -7.01 -0.02
C PHE A 17 1.88 -6.86 -1.29
N LYS A 18 1.82 -7.92 -2.10
CA LYS A 18 0.93 -7.96 -3.25
C LYS A 18 -0.51 -7.94 -2.77
N ALA A 19 -1.33 -7.08 -3.38
CA ALA A 19 -2.70 -6.86 -2.96
C ALA A 19 -3.63 -6.54 -4.14
N PHE A 20 -4.93 -6.49 -3.85
CA PHE A 20 -5.96 -6.11 -4.81
C PHE A 20 -7.04 -5.25 -4.14
N ILE A 21 -7.58 -4.29 -4.89
CA ILE A 21 -8.84 -3.60 -4.57
C ILE A 21 -9.83 -3.96 -5.67
N GLY A 22 -10.77 -4.86 -5.37
CA GLY A 22 -11.61 -5.47 -6.40
C GLY A 22 -10.75 -6.23 -7.42
N MET A 23 -10.80 -5.81 -8.69
CA MET A 23 -9.99 -6.37 -9.78
C MET A 23 -8.70 -5.59 -10.04
N VAL A 24 -8.47 -4.47 -9.35
CA VAL A 24 -7.28 -3.63 -9.55
C VAL A 24 -6.12 -4.21 -8.77
N GLU A 25 -5.06 -4.61 -9.48
CA GLU A 25 -3.79 -5.00 -8.86
C GLU A 25 -3.12 -3.79 -8.20
N CYS A 26 -2.71 -3.96 -6.96
CA CYS A 26 -2.02 -2.96 -6.17
C CYS A 26 -1.00 -3.62 -5.24
N ALA A 27 -0.35 -2.81 -4.41
CA ALA A 27 0.47 -3.31 -3.32
C ALA A 27 0.29 -2.45 -2.08
N ILE A 28 0.42 -3.11 -0.92
CA ILE A 28 0.55 -2.41 0.36
C ILE A 28 2.04 -2.18 0.61
N VAL A 29 2.38 -0.95 0.98
CA VAL A 29 3.70 -0.60 1.52
C VAL A 29 3.55 -0.36 3.02
N LEU A 30 4.36 -1.07 3.80
CA LEU A 30 4.48 -0.83 5.24
C LEU A 30 5.89 -0.29 5.54
N PRO A 31 6.04 1.02 5.78
CA PRO A 31 7.32 1.62 6.14
C PRO A 31 7.87 1.04 7.44
N GLN A 32 9.15 0.70 7.48
CA GLN A 32 9.82 0.23 8.70
C GLN A 32 10.42 1.41 9.47
N ILE A 33 9.54 2.25 10.04
CA ILE A 33 9.93 3.37 10.91
C ILE A 33 9.24 3.26 12.28
N THR A 34 9.92 3.70 13.33
CA THR A 34 9.53 3.46 14.74
C THR A 34 8.14 4.02 15.10
N SER A 35 7.68 5.07 14.43
CA SER A 35 6.45 5.79 14.78
C SER A 35 5.37 5.72 13.69
N TYR A 36 5.43 4.76 12.77
CA TYR A 36 4.36 4.60 11.78
C TYR A 36 3.06 4.11 12.44
N PRO A 37 1.90 4.76 12.21
CA PRO A 37 0.66 4.32 12.81
C PRO A 37 0.29 2.90 12.37
N LYS A 38 0.02 2.00 13.33
CA LYS A 38 -0.38 0.60 13.05
C LYS A 38 -1.73 0.48 12.33
N THR A 39 -2.53 1.54 12.37
CA THR A 39 -3.87 1.62 11.76
C THR A 39 -3.86 2.29 10.39
N MET A 40 -2.68 2.65 9.88
CA MET A 40 -2.51 3.32 8.59
C MET A 40 -1.77 2.40 7.63
N LEU A 41 -2.27 2.29 6.40
CA LEU A 41 -1.66 1.52 5.32
C LEU A 41 -1.44 2.43 4.13
N GLU A 42 -0.27 2.32 3.50
CA GLU A 42 -0.02 2.95 2.21
C GLU A 42 -0.36 1.96 1.09
N VAL A 43 -1.10 2.42 0.08
CA VAL A 43 -1.46 1.61 -1.09
C VAL A 43 -0.89 2.28 -2.34
N ILE A 44 -0.13 1.52 -3.12
CA ILE A 44 0.40 1.93 -4.41
C ILE A 44 -0.20 1.09 -5.54
N ALA A 45 -0.39 1.70 -6.70
CA ALA A 45 -0.84 1.03 -7.92
C ALA A 45 -0.27 1.75 -9.15
N SER A 46 -0.29 1.09 -10.31
CA SER A 46 0.12 1.69 -11.58
C SER A 46 -0.86 2.73 -12.13
N ILE A 47 -2.03 2.88 -11.49
CA ILE A 47 -3.10 3.81 -11.87
C ILE A 47 -3.49 4.71 -10.69
N ASN A 48 -4.07 5.87 -11.00
CA ASN A 48 -4.66 6.73 -9.99
C ASN A 48 -5.95 6.09 -9.44
N LEU A 49 -5.86 5.48 -8.26
CA LEU A 49 -6.98 4.79 -7.61
C LEU A 49 -8.17 5.71 -7.32
N ARG A 50 -7.94 6.99 -6.98
CA ARG A 50 -9.03 7.94 -6.72
C ARG A 50 -9.86 8.20 -7.96
N VAL A 51 -9.21 8.37 -9.11
CA VAL A 51 -9.91 8.59 -10.39
C VAL A 51 -10.59 7.31 -10.85
N ALA A 52 -9.84 6.19 -10.88
CA ALA A 52 -10.34 4.93 -11.42
C ALA A 52 -11.51 4.34 -10.62
N LEU A 53 -11.48 4.48 -9.30
CA LEU A 53 -12.49 3.94 -8.40
C LEU A 53 -13.43 5.03 -7.83
N LYS A 54 -13.29 6.28 -8.30
CA LYS A 54 -14.07 7.45 -7.85
C LYS A 54 -14.07 7.62 -6.32
N LEU A 55 -12.89 7.52 -5.72
CA LEU A 55 -12.73 7.57 -4.26
C LEU A 55 -12.58 8.99 -3.74
N GLU A 56 -13.30 9.28 -2.67
CA GLU A 56 -13.18 10.48 -1.87
C GLU A 56 -12.74 10.13 -0.44
N ASN A 57 -12.38 11.16 0.34
CA ASN A 57 -12.03 10.93 1.74
C ASN A 57 -13.26 10.38 2.50
N GLY A 58 -13.04 9.33 3.30
CA GLY A 58 -14.11 8.63 4.02
C GLY A 58 -14.73 7.45 3.26
N CYS A 59 -14.41 7.24 1.99
CA CYS A 59 -14.82 6.03 1.28
C CYS A 59 -14.23 4.78 1.93
N GLN A 60 -15.09 3.80 2.21
CA GLN A 60 -14.64 2.49 2.64
C GLN A 60 -14.21 1.66 1.43
N VAL A 61 -13.03 1.03 1.52
CA VAL A 61 -12.49 0.13 0.49
C VAL A 61 -12.03 -1.17 1.14
N THR A 62 -12.16 -2.27 0.41
CA THR A 62 -11.64 -3.57 0.83
C THR A 62 -10.34 -3.85 0.08
N VAL A 63 -9.27 -4.10 0.82
CA VAL A 63 -7.98 -4.51 0.27
C VAL A 63 -7.78 -5.99 0.59
N VAL A 64 -7.57 -6.81 -0.44
CA VAL A 64 -7.28 -8.24 -0.30
C VAL A 64 -5.79 -8.45 -0.45
N VAL A 65 -5.15 -9.01 0.56
CA VAL A 65 -3.70 -9.24 0.59
C VAL A 65 -3.43 -10.71 0.28
N ASN A 66 -2.48 -10.96 -0.62
CA ASN A 66 -2.05 -12.32 -0.94
C ASN A 66 -0.84 -12.70 -0.06
N VAL A 67 -1.10 -13.43 1.02
CA VAL A 67 -0.12 -13.91 2.00
C VAL A 67 0.46 -15.26 1.64
#